data_AF-K6GFZ3-F1
#
_entry.id   AF-K6GFZ3-F1
#
_cell.length_a   1.000
_cell.length_b   1.000
_cell.length_c   1.000
_cell.angle_alpha   90.00
_cell.angle_beta   90.00
_cell.angle_gamma   90.00
#
_symmetry.space_group_name_H-M   'P 1'
#
loop_
_entity.id
_entity.type
_entity.pdbx_description
1 polymer ?
#
loop_
_entity_poly.entity_id
_entity_poly.type
_entity_poly.pdbx_seq_one_letter_code
_entity_poly.pdbx_strand_id
1 'polypeptide(L)'
;MKKYFVLGMALMFCNISQAAVYMIDFKCDQEAYKVFATMTLEELDGEFLEGSKKLARYHDLTTGSGIVIVEADDPTLVIEFANGWSEVCDSAIVPVVDDKKAMEILTR
;
A
#
# COMPACT_ATOMS: atom_id res chain seq x y z
N MET A 1 43.25 7.50 0.58
CA MET A 1 42.85 6.13 0.97
C MET A 1 41.66 6.09 1.94
N LYS A 2 41.59 6.93 2.99
CA LYS A 2 40.45 6.93 3.94
C LYS A 2 39.08 7.34 3.35
N LYS A 3 39.02 8.29 2.41
CA LYS A 3 37.74 8.79 1.86
C LYS A 3 36.98 7.76 0.99
N TYR A 4 37.70 6.88 0.30
CA TYR A 4 37.09 5.81 -0.51
C TYR A 4 36.63 4.62 0.32
N PHE A 5 37.24 4.40 1.49
CA PHE A 5 36.85 3.33 2.41
C PHE A 5 35.49 3.61 3.08
N VAL A 6 35.22 4.87 3.43
CA VAL A 6 33.92 5.29 4.02
C VAL A 6 32.79 5.19 2.99
N LEU A 7 33.06 5.52 1.72
CA LEU A 7 32.07 5.39 0.64
C LEU A 7 31.74 3.91 0.35
N GLY A 8 32.73 3.02 0.44
CA GLY A 8 32.53 1.57 0.29
C GLY A 8 31.73 0.93 1.43
N MET A 9 31.87 1.43 2.67
CA MET A 9 31.07 0.96 3.80
C MET A 9 29.61 1.48 3.76
N ALA A 10 29.37 2.69 3.26
CA ALA A 10 28.00 3.23 3.14
C ALA A 10 27.15 2.44 2.14
N LEU A 11 27.74 1.91 1.07
CA LEU A 11 27.05 1.12 0.06
C LEU A 11 26.72 -0.32 0.52
N MET A 12 27.41 -0.85 1.54
CA MET A 12 27.13 -2.21 2.06
C MET A 12 25.94 -2.29 3.02
N PHE A 13 25.40 -1.16 3.48
CA PHE A 13 24.22 -1.13 4.36
C PHE A 13 22.95 -0.58 3.72
N CYS A 14 23.03 -0.09 2.48
CA CYS A 14 21.83 0.18 1.68
C CYS A 14 21.28 -1.13 1.11
N ASN A 15 20.72 -1.98 1.96
CA ASN A 15 19.69 -2.89 1.51
C ASN A 15 18.49 -2.01 1.14
N ILE A 16 18.46 -1.53 -0.10
CA ILE A 16 17.24 -0.97 -0.68
C ILE A 16 16.30 -2.17 -0.80
N SER A 17 15.55 -2.47 0.26
CA SER A 17 14.42 -3.39 0.15
C SER A 17 13.46 -2.74 -0.83
N GLN A 18 13.17 -3.44 -1.93
CA GLN A 18 12.15 -2.98 -2.84
C GLN A 18 10.82 -2.90 -2.09
N ALA A 19 10.11 -1.78 -2.23
CA ALA A 19 8.77 -1.59 -1.66
C ALA A 19 7.89 -2.78 -2.02
N ALA A 20 7.11 -3.26 -1.06
CA ALA A 20 6.18 -4.37 -1.26
C ALA A 20 4.84 -3.85 -1.78
N VAL A 21 4.16 -4.65 -2.59
CA VAL A 21 2.80 -4.33 -3.04
C VAL A 21 1.81 -5.07 -2.17
N TYR A 22 0.79 -4.35 -1.71
CA TYR A 22 -0.30 -4.86 -0.90
C TYR A 22 -1.61 -4.66 -1.63
N MET A 23 -2.44 -5.69 -1.62
CA MET A 23 -3.85 -5.61 -2.00
C MET A 23 -4.69 -5.50 -0.73
N ILE A 24 -5.53 -4.48 -0.68
CA ILE A 24 -6.54 -4.30 0.35
C ILE A 24 -7.89 -4.64 -0.27
N ASP A 25 -8.49 -5.75 0.12
CA ASP A 25 -9.91 -6.03 -0.13
C ASP A 25 -10.70 -5.31 0.96
N PHE A 26 -11.69 -4.51 0.59
CA PHE A 26 -12.53 -3.80 1.54
C PHE A 26 -14.01 -4.02 1.27
N LYS A 27 -14.79 -3.93 2.33
CA LYS A 27 -16.23 -3.78 2.29
C LYS A 27 -16.68 -2.69 3.25
N CYS A 28 -17.32 -1.67 2.73
CA CYS A 28 -17.74 -0.50 3.49
C CYS A 28 -19.27 -0.41 3.58
N ASP A 29 -19.74 0.23 4.65
CA ASP A 29 -21.14 0.62 4.78
C ASP A 29 -21.48 1.85 3.92
N GLN A 30 -22.75 2.25 3.94
CA GLN A 30 -23.23 3.41 3.19
C GLN A 30 -22.72 4.75 3.74
N GLU A 31 -22.37 4.83 5.03
CA GLU A 31 -21.86 6.06 5.62
C GLU A 31 -20.43 6.36 5.12
N ALA A 32 -19.60 5.32 4.95
CA ALA A 32 -18.28 5.46 4.32
C ALA A 32 -18.37 6.14 2.95
N TYR A 33 -19.32 5.73 2.10
CA TYR A 33 -19.48 6.30 0.77
C TYR A 33 -20.00 7.74 0.79
N LYS A 34 -20.79 8.13 1.78
CA LYS A 34 -21.19 9.53 1.95
C LYS A 34 -19.99 10.40 2.29
N VAL A 35 -19.15 9.96 3.24
CA VAL A 35 -17.91 10.66 3.59
C VAL A 35 -16.99 10.73 2.38
N PHE A 36 -16.75 9.59 1.72
CA PHE A 36 -15.92 9.50 0.52
C PHE A 36 -16.38 10.47 -0.59
N ALA A 37 -17.69 10.56 -0.83
CA ALA A 37 -18.25 11.45 -1.85
C ALA A 37 -18.11 12.94 -1.53
N THR A 38 -17.75 13.30 -0.29
CA THR A 38 -17.45 14.70 0.09
C THR A 38 -15.99 15.09 -0.12
N MET A 39 -15.09 14.12 -0.35
CA MET A 39 -13.65 14.36 -0.47
C MET A 39 -13.26 14.67 -1.91
N THR A 40 -12.24 15.52 -2.07
CA THR A 40 -11.55 15.77 -3.33
C THR A 40 -10.57 14.65 -3.67
N LEU A 41 -10.15 14.55 -4.93
CA LEU A 41 -9.12 13.59 -5.34
C LEU A 41 -7.78 13.82 -4.61
N GLU A 42 -7.43 15.07 -4.34
CA GLU A 42 -6.19 15.41 -3.61
C GLU A 42 -6.26 14.96 -2.15
N GLU A 43 -7.39 15.18 -1.46
CA GLU A 43 -7.59 14.69 -0.09
C GLU A 43 -7.53 13.16 -0.04
N LEU A 44 -8.19 12.49 -1.00
CA LEU A 44 -8.18 11.02 -1.12
C LEU A 44 -6.80 10.44 -1.45
N ASP A 45 -5.98 11.15 -2.22
CA ASP A 45 -4.59 10.77 -2.50
C ASP A 45 -3.69 11.07 -1.29
N GLY A 46 -4.01 12.11 -0.52
CA GLY A 46 -3.31 12.51 0.70
C GLY A 46 -3.50 11.58 1.90
N GLU A 47 -4.47 10.66 1.85
CA GLU A 47 -4.63 9.62 2.89
C GLU A 47 -3.49 8.59 2.91
N PHE A 48 -2.73 8.47 1.82
CA PHE A 48 -1.60 7.55 1.74
C PHE A 48 -0.35 8.21 2.34
N LEU A 49 0.16 7.63 3.42
CA LEU A 49 1.30 8.14 4.18
C LEU A 49 2.60 8.13 3.37
N GLU A 50 3.55 9.00 3.73
CA GLU A 50 4.89 9.02 3.13
C GLU A 50 5.56 7.63 3.23
N GLY A 51 6.16 7.17 2.14
CA GLY A 51 6.65 5.79 2.01
C GLY A 51 5.58 4.79 1.52
N SER A 52 4.36 5.26 1.22
CA SER A 52 3.32 4.50 0.55
C SER A 52 2.76 5.24 -0.66
N LYS A 53 2.23 4.49 -1.62
CA LYS A 53 1.65 5.03 -2.85
C LYS A 53 0.51 4.16 -3.33
N LYS A 54 -0.67 4.77 -3.53
CA LYS A 54 -1.77 4.13 -4.25
C LYS A 54 -1.37 3.85 -5.70
N LEU A 55 -1.41 2.58 -6.09
CA LEU A 55 -1.27 2.17 -7.49
C LEU A 55 -2.62 2.17 -8.20
N ALA A 56 -3.66 1.69 -7.52
CA ALA A 56 -5.03 1.66 -8.03
C ALA A 56 -6.06 1.59 -6.90
N ARG A 57 -7.28 2.04 -7.18
CA ARG A 57 -8.46 1.79 -6.33
C ARG A 57 -9.69 1.65 -7.20
N TYR A 58 -10.47 0.60 -6.97
CA TYR A 58 -11.72 0.32 -7.69
C TYR A 58 -12.82 0.00 -6.70
N HIS A 59 -14.04 0.46 -6.99
CA HIS A 59 -15.21 0.30 -6.15
C HIS A 59 -16.29 -0.50 -6.89
N ASP A 60 -16.86 -1.50 -6.23
CA ASP A 60 -18.15 -2.08 -6.56
C ASP A 60 -19.22 -1.44 -5.67
N LEU A 61 -19.80 -0.36 -6.17
CA LEU A 61 -20.84 0.40 -5.46
C LEU A 61 -22.14 -0.40 -5.25
N THR A 62 -22.32 -1.54 -5.93
CA THR A 62 -23.54 -2.34 -5.78
C THR A 62 -23.51 -3.24 -4.54
N THR A 63 -22.31 -3.66 -4.12
CA THR A 63 -22.10 -4.52 -2.94
C THR A 63 -21.46 -3.79 -1.77
N GLY A 64 -20.94 -2.59 -2.02
CA GLY A 64 -20.15 -1.82 -1.05
C GLY A 64 -18.71 -2.31 -0.92
N SER A 65 -18.25 -3.17 -1.83
CA SER A 65 -16.91 -3.74 -1.81
C SER A 65 -15.96 -3.04 -2.76
N GLY A 66 -14.68 -3.37 -2.68
CA GLY A 66 -13.70 -2.93 -3.66
C GLY A 66 -12.29 -3.38 -3.31
N ILE A 67 -11.34 -2.86 -4.09
CA ILE A 67 -9.93 -3.16 -3.91
C ILE A 67 -9.11 -1.87 -3.93
N VAL A 68 -8.05 -1.83 -3.12
CA VAL A 68 -6.96 -0.85 -3.22
C VAL A 68 -5.66 -1.61 -3.41
N ILE A 69 -4.82 -1.16 -4.34
CA ILE A 69 -3.47 -1.68 -4.52
C ILE A 69 -2.50 -0.58 -4.09
N VAL A 70 -1.64 -0.88 -3.13
CA VAL A 70 -0.71 0.06 -2.51
C VAL A 70 0.70 -0.49 -2.57
N GLU A 71 1.64 0.29 -3.09
CA GLU A 71 3.07 0.06 -2.90
C GLU A 71 3.49 0.73 -1.59
N ALA A 72 4.20 0.02 -0.72
CA ALA A 72 4.68 0.58 0.55
C ALA A 72 6.01 -0.02 0.99
N ASP A 73 6.85 0.83 1.59
CA ASP A 73 8.14 0.45 2.16
C ASP A 73 7.97 -0.33 3.48
N ASP A 74 6.88 -0.06 4.21
CA ASP A 74 6.55 -0.69 5.50
C ASP A 74 5.07 -1.13 5.51
N PRO A 75 4.74 -2.39 5.90
CA PRO A 75 3.35 -2.85 6.01
C PRO A 75 2.49 -2.03 6.98
N THR A 76 3.08 -1.38 7.99
CA THR A 76 2.36 -0.54 8.96
C THR A 76 1.67 0.65 8.30
N LEU A 77 2.23 1.21 7.23
CA LEU A 77 1.62 2.32 6.49
C LEU A 77 0.28 1.91 5.84
N VAL A 78 0.22 0.68 5.32
CA VAL A 78 -1.01 0.13 4.71
C VAL A 78 -2.03 -0.24 5.78
N ILE A 79 -1.57 -0.73 6.93
CA ILE A 79 -2.41 -1.03 8.10
C ILE A 79 -3.01 0.26 8.65
N GLU A 80 -2.23 1.33 8.80
CA GLU A 80 -2.72 2.61 9.29
C GLU A 80 -3.76 3.23 8.34
N PHE A 81 -3.51 3.20 7.03
CA PHE A 81 -4.50 3.60 6.02
C PHE A 81 -5.81 2.82 6.16
N ALA A 82 -5.77 1.48 6.20
CA ALA A 82 -6.97 0.66 6.33
C ALA A 82 -7.67 0.87 7.68
N ASN A 83 -6.92 1.00 8.77
CA ASN A 83 -7.44 1.22 10.10
C ASN A 83 -8.17 2.58 10.23
N GLY A 84 -7.76 3.60 9.47
CA GLY A 84 -8.45 4.89 9.41
C GLY A 84 -9.92 4.79 8.97
N TRP A 85 -10.28 3.70 8.29
CA TRP A 85 -11.64 3.43 7.83
C TRP A 85 -12.34 2.30 8.60
N SER A 86 -11.70 1.74 9.63
CA SER A 86 -12.15 0.51 10.33
C SER A 86 -13.50 0.63 11.04
N GLU A 87 -13.96 1.85 11.35
CA GLU A 87 -15.29 2.06 11.96
C GLU A 87 -16.43 1.82 10.97
N VAL A 88 -16.17 1.96 9.67
CA VAL A 88 -17.19 1.92 8.59
C VAL A 88 -16.85 0.93 7.47
N CYS A 89 -15.67 0.31 7.52
CA CYS A 89 -15.19 -0.66 6.55
C CYS A 89 -14.51 -1.87 7.21
N ASP A 90 -14.87 -3.06 6.77
CA ASP A 90 -14.09 -4.28 6.97
C ASP A 90 -12.99 -4.34 5.91
N SER A 91 -11.75 -4.67 6.28
CA SER A 91 -10.63 -4.74 5.35
C SER A 91 -9.72 -5.95 5.58
N ALA A 92 -9.20 -6.52 4.50
CA ALA A 92 -8.19 -7.57 4.51
C ALA A 92 -6.98 -7.15 3.66
N ILE A 93 -5.79 -7.16 4.28
CA ILE A 93 -4.54 -6.77 3.62
C ILE A 93 -3.75 -8.04 3.27
N VAL A 94 -3.36 -8.17 2.01
CA VAL A 94 -2.58 -9.30 1.49
C VAL A 94 -1.36 -8.77 0.75
N PRO A 95 -0.13 -9.19 1.10
CA PRO A 95 1.04 -8.90 0.28
C PRO A 95 0.94 -9.67 -1.04
N VAL A 96 1.15 -8.99 -2.15
CA VAL A 96 1.09 -9.55 -3.51
C VAL A 96 2.40 -9.27 -4.23
N VAL A 97 2.66 -10.02 -5.31
CA VAL A 97 3.90 -9.96 -6.07
C VAL A 97 3.60 -9.80 -7.55
N ASP A 98 4.51 -9.15 -8.27
CA ASP A 98 4.45 -9.05 -9.73
C ASP A 98 4.77 -10.39 -10.42
N ASP A 99 4.60 -10.43 -11.74
CA ASP A 99 4.86 -11.64 -12.54
C ASP A 99 6.28 -12.17 -12.35
N LYS A 100 7.27 -11.27 -12.27
CA LYS A 100 8.68 -11.66 -12.13
C LYS A 100 8.92 -12.38 -10.80
N LYS A 101 8.50 -11.77 -9.69
CA LYS A 101 8.67 -12.37 -8.35
C LYS A 101 7.79 -13.61 -8.18
N ALA A 102 6.60 -13.65 -8.77
CA ALA A 102 5.76 -14.85 -8.80
C ALA A 102 6.49 -16.02 -9.49
N MET A 103 7.07 -15.79 -10.68
CA MET A 103 7.88 -16.80 -11.38
C MET A 103 9.07 -17.27 -10.53
N GLU A 104 9.80 -16.34 -9.89
CA GLU A 104 10.91 -16.67 -8.99
C GLU A 104 10.48 -17.56 -7.82
N ILE A 105 9.31 -17.30 -7.21
CA ILE A 105 8.80 -18.07 -6.07
C ILE A 105 8.36 -19.47 -6.50
N LEU A 106 7.61 -19.59 -7.60
CA LEU A 106 6.99 -20.84 -8.05
C LEU A 106 8.01 -21.85 -8.60
N THR A 107 9.21 -21.40 -8.93
CA THR A 107 10.29 -22.23 -9.49
C THR A 107 11.40 -22.55 -8.49
N ARG A 108 11.18 -22.28 -7.19
CA ARG A 108 12.12 -22.58 -6.10
C ARG A 108 12.22 -24.04 -5.74
#